data_AF-X1FUU6-F1
#
_entry.id   AF-X1FUU6-F1
#
_cell.length_a   1.000
_cell.length_b   1.000
_cell.length_c   1.000
_cell.angle_alpha   90.00
_cell.angle_beta   90.00
_cell.angle_gamma   90.00
#
_symmetry.space_group_name_H-M   'P 1'
#
loop_
_entity.id
_entity.type
_entity.pdbx_description
1 polymer ?
#
loop_
_entity_poly.entity_id
_entity_poly.type
_entity_poly.pdbx_seq_one_letter_code
_entity_poly.pdbx_strand_id
1 'polypeptide(L)'
;MVVKKISDNDSFSYNELATKYGTVFNTIDWLKIFGDGARAYGIYDKGDNLIGGFSTYKEKMFGLSFYRNPPFTPCIGPFLANTNQAKMCH
;
A
#
# COMPACT_ATOMS: atom_id res chain seq x y z
N MET A 1 3.47 -14.79 8.65
CA MET A 1 3.37 -13.58 7.82
C MET A 1 4.04 -12.46 8.57
N VAL A 2 4.81 -11.63 7.88
CA VAL A 2 5.51 -10.48 8.46
C VAL A 2 5.17 -9.25 7.62
N VAL A 3 4.97 -8.11 8.26
CA VAL A 3 4.78 -6.83 7.57
C VAL A 3 6.06 -6.02 7.67
N LYS A 4 6.58 -5.57 6.53
CA LYS A 4 7.78 -4.73 6.44
C LYS A 4 7.47 -3.47 5.65
N LYS A 5 8.11 -2.35 5.99
CA LYS A 5 8.06 -1.16 5.15
C LYS A 5 8.73 -1.49 3.80
N ILE A 6 8.11 -1.09 2.70
CA ILE A 6 8.71 -1.24 1.36
C ILE A 6 9.96 -0.37 1.27
N SER A 7 11.06 -1.00 0.86
CA SER A 7 12.33 -0.34 0.52
C SER A 7 12.33 0.09 -0.95
N ASP A 8 13.29 0.92 -1.33
CA ASP A 8 13.44 1.32 -2.74
C ASP A 8 13.71 0.11 -3.66
N ASN A 9 14.44 -0.90 -3.15
CA ASN A 9 14.73 -2.13 -3.89
C ASN A 9 13.48 -2.99 -4.14
N ASP A 10 12.52 -2.97 -3.22
CA ASP A 10 11.28 -3.76 -3.32
C ASP A 10 10.15 -2.98 -4.01
N SER A 11 10.38 -1.70 -4.33
CA SER A 11 9.36 -0.79 -4.86
C SER A 11 8.78 -1.29 -6.19
N PHE A 12 9.63 -1.85 -7.06
CA PHE A 12 9.20 -2.39 -8.36
C PHE A 12 8.27 -3.59 -8.18
N SER A 13 8.69 -4.62 -7.45
CA SER A 13 7.88 -5.83 -7.21
C SER A 13 6.58 -5.53 -6.47
N TYR A 14 6.61 -4.60 -5.52
CA TYR A 14 5.39 -4.13 -4.87
C TYR A 14 4.44 -3.45 -5.87
N ASN A 15 4.97 -2.60 -6.77
CA ASN A 15 4.15 -1.88 -7.75
C ASN A 15 3.50 -2.84 -8.77
N GLU A 16 4.22 -3.89 -9.18
CA GLU A 16 3.67 -4.96 -10.03
C GLU A 16 2.49 -5.68 -9.34
N LEU A 17 2.66 -6.04 -8.06
CA LEU A 17 1.59 -6.69 -7.29
C LEU A 17 0.41 -5.75 -7.05
N ALA A 18 0.65 -4.48 -6.72
CA ALA A 18 -0.41 -3.49 -6.53
C ALA A 18 -1.20 -3.26 -7.83
N THR A 19 -0.52 -3.22 -8.98
CA THR A 19 -1.16 -3.10 -10.30
C THR A 19 -2.01 -4.33 -10.62
N LYS A 20 -1.51 -5.52 -10.29
CA LYS A 20 -2.18 -6.79 -10.63
C LYS A 20 -3.34 -7.14 -9.69
N TYR A 21 -3.16 -6.95 -8.38
CA TYR A 21 -4.05 -7.45 -7.34
C TYR A 21 -4.67 -6.34 -6.47
N GLY A 22 -4.10 -5.15 -6.45
CA GLY A 22 -4.62 -3.99 -5.74
C GLY A 22 -5.39 -3.03 -6.64
N THR A 23 -5.31 -1.75 -6.30
CA THR A 23 -5.84 -0.64 -7.09
C THR A 23 -4.73 0.34 -7.46
N VAL A 24 -5.02 1.29 -8.36
CA VAL A 24 -4.08 2.39 -8.68
C VAL A 24 -3.63 3.13 -7.42
N PHE A 25 -4.50 3.23 -6.42
CA PHE A 25 -4.24 3.90 -5.15
C PHE A 25 -3.20 3.19 -4.27
N ASN A 26 -2.95 1.91 -4.51
CA ASN A 26 -1.92 1.15 -3.83
C ASN A 26 -0.55 1.29 -4.48
N THR A 27 -0.45 1.82 -5.71
CA THR A 27 0.81 1.91 -6.47
C THR A 27 1.77 2.92 -5.85
N ILE A 28 3.08 2.65 -5.96
CA ILE A 28 4.13 3.56 -5.46
C ILE A 28 4.00 4.94 -6.13
N ASP A 29 3.70 4.97 -7.44
CA ASP A 29 3.60 6.21 -8.18
C ASP A 29 2.42 7.08 -7.73
N TRP A 30 1.28 6.47 -7.38
CA TRP A 30 0.19 7.20 -6.74
C TRP A 30 0.58 7.74 -5.37
N LEU A 31 1.24 6.93 -4.54
CA LEU A 31 1.60 7.31 -3.17
C LEU A 31 2.64 8.43 -3.13
N LYS A 32 3.54 8.52 -4.13
CA LYS A 32 4.53 9.60 -4.25
C LYS A 32 3.90 11.00 -4.29
N ILE A 33 2.66 11.13 -4.76
CA ILE A 33 1.92 12.41 -4.78
C ILE A 33 1.77 12.98 -3.35
N PHE A 34 1.71 12.12 -2.34
CA PHE A 34 1.54 12.51 -0.94
C PHE A 34 2.86 12.65 -0.16
N GLY A 35 4.00 12.48 -0.82
CA GLY A 35 5.33 12.58 -0.22
C GLY A 35 5.47 11.75 1.06
N ASP A 36 6.08 12.36 2.09
CA ASP A 36 6.34 11.71 3.39
C ASP A 36 5.07 11.33 4.18
N GLY A 37 3.90 11.84 3.76
CA GLY A 37 2.61 11.51 4.36
C GLY A 37 2.20 10.07 4.07
N ALA A 38 2.59 9.51 2.91
CA ALA A 38 2.24 8.14 2.52
C ALA A 38 3.40 7.17 2.76
N ARG A 39 3.06 5.95 3.20
CA ARG A 39 4.01 4.85 3.37
C ARG A 39 3.40 3.54 2.91
N ALA A 40 4.14 2.80 2.09
CA ALA A 40 3.79 1.46 1.64
C ALA A 40 4.41 0.39 2.55
N TYR A 41 3.66 -0.68 2.78
CA TYR A 41 4.09 -1.85 3.54
C TYR A 41 3.81 -3.11 2.74
N GLY A 42 4.80 -3.99 2.68
CA GLY A 42 4.70 -5.32 2.08
C GLY A 42 4.28 -6.35 3.11
N ILE A 43 3.47 -7.31 2.67
CA ILE A 43 3.10 -8.50 3.43
C ILE A 43 3.94 -9.66 2.88
N TYR A 44 4.71 -10.30 3.75
CA TYR A 44 5.63 -11.36 3.38
C TYR A 44 5.18 -12.70 4.00
N ASP A 45 5.33 -13.78 3.24
CA ASP A 45 5.08 -15.14 3.72
C ASP A 45 6.21 -15.67 4.61
N LYS A 46 6.22 -16.97 4.93
CA LYS A 46 7.30 -17.58 5.74
C LYS A 46 8.62 -17.75 4.98
N GLY A 47 8.60 -17.72 3.65
CA GLY A 47 9.76 -17.82 2.77
C GLY A 47 10.33 -16.46 2.37
N ASP A 48 9.88 -15.38 3.01
CA ASP A 48 10.24 -13.99 2.69
C ASP A 48 9.82 -13.55 1.28
N ASN A 49 8.80 -14.19 0.70
CA ASN A 49 8.21 -13.77 -0.56
C ASN A 49 7.19 -12.65 -0.30
N LEU A 50 7.25 -11.58 -1.09
CA LEU A 50 6.26 -10.52 -1.08
C LEU A 50 4.95 -11.04 -1.70
N ILE A 51 3.88 -11.12 -0.89
CA ILE A 51 2.58 -11.70 -1.28
C ILE A 51 1.44 -10.68 -1.27
N GLY A 52 1.75 -9.39 -1.12
CA GLY A 52 0.75 -8.32 -1.10
C GLY A 52 1.24 -7.11 -0.33
N GLY A 53 0.31 -6.22 0.01
CA GLY A 53 0.67 -5.00 0.72
C GLY A 53 -0.50 -4.08 0.99
N PHE A 54 -0.20 -2.95 1.63
CA PHE A 54 -1.13 -1.86 1.88
C PHE A 54 -0.35 -0.56 2.09
N SER A 55 -1.07 0.55 2.14
CA SER A 55 -0.46 1.84 2.44
C SER A 55 -1.13 2.50 3.63
N THR A 56 -0.41 3.39 4.29
CA THR A 56 -0.95 4.30 5.30
C THR A 56 -0.69 5.72 4.88
N TYR A 57 -1.64 6.61 5.16
CA TYR A 57 -1.44 8.04 5.00
C TYR A 57 -1.60 8.75 6.33
N LYS A 58 -0.57 9.52 6.69
CA LYS A 58 -0.48 10.29 7.92
C LYS A 58 -0.60 11.77 7.59
N GLU A 59 -1.65 12.40 8.09
CA GLU A 59 -1.83 13.84 7.99
C GLU A 59 -1.56 14.51 9.33
N LYS A 60 -0.99 15.71 9.29
CA LYS A 60 -0.82 16.56 10.47
C LYS A 60 -1.80 17.73 10.40
N MET A 61 -2.59 17.91 11.44
CA MET A 61 -3.52 19.02 11.56
C MET A 61 -3.50 19.55 13.00
N PHE A 62 -3.29 20.85 13.17
CA PHE A 62 -3.22 21.53 14.47
C PHE A 62 -2.30 20.82 15.50
N GLY A 63 -1.14 20.30 15.05
CA GLY A 63 -0.17 19.59 15.91
C GLY A 63 -0.51 18.12 16.20
N LEU A 64 -1.71 17.65 15.83
CA LEU A 64 -2.13 16.26 15.95
C LEU A 64 -1.88 15.49 14.65
N SER A 65 -1.63 14.19 14.77
CA SER A 65 -1.43 13.29 13.64
C SER A 65 -2.60 12.32 13.50
N PHE A 66 -3.13 12.19 12.29
CA PHE A 66 -4.25 11.30 11.97
C PHE A 66 -3.85 10.34 10.86
N TYR A 67 -4.30 9.10 10.99
CA TYR A 67 -4.23 8.12 9.90
C TYR A 67 -5.59 8.03 9.24
N ARG A 68 -5.65 8.33 7.94
CA ARG A 68 -6.88 8.30 7.14
C ARG A 68 -6.56 7.99 5.69
N ASN A 69 -7.59 7.83 4.87
CA ASN A 69 -7.43 7.79 3.42
C ASN A 69 -6.93 9.16 2.92
N PRO A 70 -5.95 9.20 2.00
CA PRO A 70 -5.54 10.45 1.36
C PRO A 70 -6.70 11.10 0.59
N PRO A 71 -6.63 12.42 0.34
CA PRO A 71 -7.54 13.09 -0.59
C PRO A 71 -7.64 12.33 -1.92
N PHE A 72 -8.86 12.23 -2.46
CA PHE A 72 -9.16 11.59 -3.75
C PHE A 72 -8.72 10.11 -3.85
N THR A 73 -8.52 9.44 -2.71
CA THR A 73 -8.03 8.07 -2.64
C THR A 73 -9.02 7.21 -1.84
N PRO A 74 -10.05 6.62 -2.47
CA PRO A 74 -11.13 5.92 -1.76
C PRO A 74 -10.68 4.67 -1.02
N CYS A 75 -9.62 3.98 -1.47
CA CYS A 75 -9.12 2.77 -0.83
C CYS A 75 -7.58 2.67 -0.89
N ILE A 76 -6.91 2.54 0.25
CA ILE A 76 -5.47 2.21 0.38
C ILE A 76 -5.22 0.94 1.21
N GLY A 77 -6.28 0.15 1.39
CA GLY A 77 -6.30 -1.03 2.23
C GLY A 77 -5.46 -2.20 1.69
N PRO A 78 -5.41 -3.30 2.45
CA PRO A 78 -4.62 -4.46 2.10
C PRO A 78 -5.13 -5.18 0.87
N PHE A 79 -4.17 -5.60 0.04
CA PHE A 79 -4.36 -6.52 -1.08
C PHE A 79 -3.41 -7.72 -0.91
N LEU A 80 -3.82 -8.88 -1.42
CA LEU A 80 -3.00 -10.09 -1.44
C LEU A 80 -2.99 -10.70 -2.84
N ALA A 81 -1.84 -11.25 -3.22
CA ALA A 81 -1.67 -12.04 -4.43
C ALA A 81 -2.26 -13.45 -4.23
N ASN A 82 -3.52 -13.55 -3.83
CA ASN A 82 -4.22 -14.83 -3.76
C ASN A 82 -5.01 -15.05 -5.05
N THR A 83 -5.13 -16.30 -5.48
CA THR A 83 -5.82 -16.71 -6.71
C THR A 83 -7.33 -16.41 -6.76
N ASN A 84 -7.93 -15.87 -5.68
CA ASN A 84 -9.38 -15.70 -5.53
C ASN A 84 -9.80 -14.36 -4.86
N GLN A 85 -9.10 -13.24 -5.08
CA GLN A 85 -9.56 -11.95 -4.54
C GLN A 85 -10.25 -11.10 -5.62
N ALA A 86 -11.56 -10.89 -5.45
CA ALA A 86 -12.32 -9.90 -6.21
C ALA A 86 -11.94 -8.49 -5.74
N LYS A 87 -11.73 -7.58 -6.70
CA LYS A 87 -11.48 -6.15 -6.46
C LYS A 87 -12.71 -5.55 -5.78
N MET A 88 -12.68 -5.37 -4.46
CA MET A 88 -13.69 -4.62 -3.72
C MET A 88 -13.16 -3.21 -3.43
N CYS A 89 -13.37 -2.31 -4.39
CA CYS A 89 -13.62 -0.90 -4.08
C CYS A 89 -14.98 -0.58 -4.73
N HIS A 90 -15.98 -0.31 -3.90
CA HIS A 90 -17.33 0.10 -4.33
C HIS A 90 -17.33 1.56 -4.77
#